data_AF-A0A1M3M1K6-F1
#
_entry.id   AF-A0A1M3M1K6-F1
#
_cell.length_a   1.000
_cell.length_b   1.000
_cell.length_c   1.000
_cell.angle_alpha   90.00
_cell.angle_beta   90.00
_cell.angle_gamma   90.00
#
_symmetry.space_group_name_H-M   'P 1'
#
loop_
_entity.id
_entity.type
_entity.pdbx_description
1 polymer ?
#
loop_
_entity_poly.entity_id
_entity_poly.type
_entity_poly.pdbx_seq_one_letter_code
_entity_poly.pdbx_strand_id
1 'polypeptide(L)'
;MRVLGSGKTKLAVLAVGALIAIGAFGYRYWQREYGPIDMAPVNEAMKNWQGARYTRADCLVQLDVDVDYGGEIRDGVMADAFMRYVSNYEPGAPINFSGYYTGVFIQFFDQCPRRFEIAKGMAAYFERRNGAGVHLTVVEKRVEPGPDTMDMCGAAWLDCGPDRVRPLAR
;
A
#
# COMPACT_ATOMS: atom_id res chain seq x y z
N MET A 1 48.71 19.10 29.68
CA MET A 1 47.38 19.42 30.24
C MET A 1 46.43 18.29 29.88
N ARG A 2 46.02 17.45 30.85
CA ARG A 2 45.03 16.38 30.64
C ARG A 2 43.66 16.96 30.96
N VAL A 3 42.83 17.18 29.94
CA VAL A 3 41.42 17.50 30.12
C VAL A 3 40.73 16.24 30.65
N LEU A 4 40.62 16.15 31.98
CA LEU A 4 39.75 15.20 32.67
C LEU A 4 38.30 15.56 32.31
N GLY A 5 37.82 15.03 31.19
CA GLY A 5 36.39 15.03 30.87
C GLY A 5 35.64 14.22 31.91
N SER A 6 35.15 14.92 32.95
CA SER A 6 34.31 14.42 34.03
C SER A 6 33.26 13.44 33.49
N GLY A 7 33.12 12.26 34.11
CA GLY A 7 32.12 11.26 33.67
C GLY A 7 30.70 11.82 33.54
N LYS A 8 30.39 12.92 34.25
CA LYS A 8 29.13 13.67 34.17
C LYS A 8 28.91 14.36 32.83
N THR A 9 29.94 14.92 32.19
CA THR A 9 29.79 15.54 30.86
C THR A 9 29.62 14.49 29.77
N LYS A 10 30.24 13.31 29.89
CA LYS A 10 30.01 12.19 28.98
C LYS A 10 28.57 11.64 29.09
N LEU A 11 28.06 11.49 30.32
CA LEU A 11 26.67 11.09 30.57
C LEU A 11 25.66 12.11 30.05
N ALA A 12 25.91 13.42 30.25
CA ALA A 12 25.04 14.47 29.73
C ALA A 12 25.02 14.51 28.18
N VAL A 13 26.18 14.34 27.53
CA VAL A 13 26.27 14.28 26.06
C VAL A 13 25.56 13.03 25.51
N LEU A 14 25.69 11.88 26.16
CA LEU A 14 24.96 10.66 25.77
C LEU A 14 23.44 10.81 25.95
N ALA A 15 23.00 11.42 27.05
CA ALA A 15 21.58 11.66 27.31
C ALA A 15 20.96 12.64 26.29
N VAL A 16 21.65 13.75 25.97
CA VAL A 16 21.22 14.70 24.94
C VAL A 16 21.22 14.03 23.56
N GLY A 17 22.26 13.24 23.23
CA GLY A 17 22.32 12.48 21.98
C GLY A 17 21.18 11.47 21.84
N ALA A 18 20.81 10.77 22.91
CA ALA A 18 19.67 9.85 22.93
C ALA A 18 18.34 10.58 22.73
N LEU A 19 18.14 11.74 23.37
CA LEU A 19 16.92 12.56 23.19
C LEU A 19 16.81 13.10 21.76
N ILE A 20 17.91 13.55 21.15
CA ILE A 20 17.93 13.98 19.74
C ILE A 20 17.58 12.80 18.82
N ALA A 21 18.15 11.62 19.07
CA ALA A 21 17.84 10.42 18.30
C ALA A 21 16.36 10.04 18.43
N ILE A 22 15.81 9.99 19.65
CA ILE A 22 14.39 9.71 19.90
C ILE A 22 13.51 10.74 19.19
N GLY A 23 13.85 12.03 19.27
CA GLY A 23 13.13 13.10 18.57
C GLY A 23 13.15 12.92 17.05
N ALA A 24 14.30 12.58 16.48
CA ALA A 24 14.45 12.32 15.05
C ALA A 24 13.66 11.08 14.60
N PHE A 25 13.70 9.98 15.37
CA PHE A 25 12.93 8.76 15.08
C PHE A 25 11.43 9.01 15.19
N GLY A 26 11.00 9.72 16.25
CA GLY A 26 9.60 10.10 16.44
C GLY A 26 9.08 10.98 15.31
N TYR A 27 9.88 11.96 14.87
CA TYR A 27 9.54 12.81 13.74
C TYR A 27 9.41 12.02 12.43
N ARG A 28 10.37 11.12 12.14
CA ARG A 28 10.32 10.27 10.95
C ARG A 28 9.12 9.32 10.96
N TYR A 29 8.81 8.74 12.12
CA TYR A 29 7.60 7.93 12.30
C TYR A 29 6.34 8.75 12.05
N TRP A 30 6.25 9.95 12.64
CA TRP A 30 5.12 10.83 12.45
C TRP A 30 4.93 11.23 10.98
N GLN A 31 6.01 11.59 10.27
CA GLN A 31 5.94 11.90 8.84
C GLN A 31 5.44 10.70 8.02
N ARG A 32 5.95 9.50 8.30
CA ARG A 32 5.55 8.27 7.63
C ARG A 32 4.06 7.97 7.82
N GLU A 33 3.55 8.10 9.04
CA GLU A 33 2.19 7.70 9.40
C GLU A 33 1.14 8.81 9.21
N TYR A 34 1.50 10.07 9.38
CA TYR A 34 0.55 11.19 9.43
C TYR A 34 0.92 12.36 8.51
N GLY A 35 2.13 12.39 7.97
CA GLY A 35 2.54 13.39 6.99
C GLY A 35 1.94 13.15 5.59
N PRO A 36 2.21 14.02 4.61
CA PRO A 36 1.83 13.81 3.22
C PRO A 36 2.35 12.47 2.69
N ILE A 37 1.60 11.83 1.80
CA ILE A 37 2.03 10.57 1.17
C ILE A 37 3.15 10.90 0.17
N ASP A 38 4.33 10.35 0.39
CA ASP A 38 5.47 10.49 -0.54
C ASP A 38 5.43 9.37 -1.59
N MET A 39 5.04 9.73 -2.81
CA MET A 39 4.96 8.80 -3.94
C MET A 39 6.29 8.64 -4.68
N ALA A 40 7.35 9.36 -4.32
CA ALA A 40 8.63 9.27 -5.02
C ALA A 40 9.20 7.84 -5.07
N PRO A 41 9.17 7.04 -3.98
CA PRO A 41 9.67 5.66 -4.01
C PRO A 41 8.89 4.75 -4.97
N VAL A 42 7.57 4.90 -5.01
CA VAL A 42 6.70 4.12 -5.92
C VAL A 42 6.96 4.51 -7.37
N ASN A 43 7.06 5.82 -7.64
CA ASN A 43 7.35 6.34 -8.98
C ASN A 43 8.73 5.90 -9.49
N GLU A 44 9.73 5.84 -8.61
CA GLU A 44 11.05 5.32 -8.93
C GLU A 44 11.01 3.82 -9.25
N ALA A 45 10.32 3.02 -8.43
CA ALA A 45 10.14 1.60 -8.70
C ALA A 45 9.45 1.34 -10.04
N MET A 46 8.39 2.09 -10.36
CA MET A 46 7.70 1.99 -11.65
C MET A 46 8.61 2.30 -12.85
N LYS A 47 9.44 3.35 -12.74
CA LYS A 47 10.38 3.73 -13.81
C LYS A 47 11.46 2.67 -14.05
N ASN A 48 11.89 2.00 -12.99
CA ASN A 48 12.97 1.02 -13.03
C ASN A 48 12.48 -0.42 -13.26
N TRP A 49 11.16 -0.62 -13.39
CA TRP A 49 10.60 -1.95 -13.56
C TRP A 49 10.99 -2.56 -14.91
N GLN A 50 11.67 -3.71 -14.84
CA GLN A 50 12.08 -4.52 -15.99
C GLN A 50 11.57 -5.98 -15.87
N GLY A 51 10.61 -6.21 -14.97
CA GLY A 51 10.11 -7.53 -14.63
C GLY A 51 9.24 -8.17 -15.71
N ALA A 52 8.85 -9.43 -15.46
CA ALA A 52 7.96 -10.16 -16.35
C ALA A 52 6.59 -9.47 -16.45
N ARG A 53 6.04 -9.40 -17.66
CA ARG A 53 4.66 -8.94 -17.87
C ARG A 53 3.72 -10.06 -17.46
N TYR A 54 3.01 -9.87 -16.35
CA TYR A 54 1.98 -10.79 -15.89
C TYR A 54 0.62 -10.46 -16.50
N THR A 55 -0.27 -11.45 -16.61
CA THR A 55 -1.64 -11.19 -17.06
C THR A 55 -2.44 -10.48 -15.98
N ARG A 56 -3.46 -9.73 -16.36
CA ARG A 56 -4.33 -9.02 -15.41
C ARG A 56 -4.93 -9.94 -14.35
N ALA A 57 -5.40 -11.12 -14.78
CA ALA A 57 -5.97 -12.13 -13.89
C ALA A 57 -4.97 -12.61 -12.82
N ASP A 58 -3.68 -12.61 -13.15
CA ASP A 58 -2.60 -13.08 -12.27
C ASP A 58 -2.13 -12.04 -11.26
N CYS A 59 -2.51 -10.78 -11.43
CA CYS A 59 -2.09 -9.69 -10.54
C CYS A 59 -3.26 -9.01 -9.84
N LEU A 60 -4.47 -9.52 -10.03
CA LEU A 60 -5.67 -9.01 -9.38
C LEU A 60 -5.90 -9.75 -8.06
N VAL A 61 -6.27 -8.99 -7.04
CA VAL A 61 -6.66 -9.47 -5.72
C VAL A 61 -8.02 -8.88 -5.39
N GLN A 62 -8.94 -9.71 -4.90
CA GLN A 62 -10.21 -9.29 -4.34
C GLN A 62 -10.06 -9.22 -2.81
N LEU A 63 -10.60 -8.15 -2.23
CA LEU A 63 -10.86 -8.00 -0.81
C LEU A 63 -12.36 -8.10 -0.57
N ASP A 64 -12.73 -8.99 0.31
CA ASP A 64 -14.05 -8.99 0.92
C ASP A 64 -14.04 -8.04 2.10
N VAL A 65 -15.07 -7.22 2.18
CA VAL A 65 -15.18 -6.12 3.12
C VAL A 65 -16.35 -6.41 4.03
N ASP A 66 -16.05 -6.63 5.31
CA ASP A 66 -17.04 -6.78 6.36
C ASP A 66 -17.07 -5.50 7.20
N VAL A 67 -18.25 -4.94 7.40
CA VAL A 67 -18.42 -3.65 8.08
C VAL A 67 -19.36 -3.88 9.25
N ASP A 68 -18.83 -3.68 10.46
CA ASP A 68 -19.62 -3.77 11.67
C ASP A 68 -20.72 -2.69 11.69
N TYR A 69 -21.78 -2.93 12.47
CA TYR A 69 -22.91 -2.02 12.57
C TYR A 69 -22.47 -0.59 12.97
N GLY A 70 -22.56 0.35 12.03
CA GLY A 70 -22.16 1.75 12.20
C GLY A 70 -20.78 2.12 11.61
N GLY A 71 -20.07 1.17 11.01
CA GLY A 71 -18.89 1.46 10.20
C GLY A 71 -19.28 2.07 8.85
N GLU A 72 -18.53 3.08 8.42
CA GLU A 72 -18.61 3.59 7.04
C GLU A 72 -17.22 3.56 6.42
N ILE A 73 -17.12 2.96 5.23
CA ILE A 73 -15.93 3.06 4.40
C ILE A 73 -16.15 4.21 3.45
N ARG A 74 -15.36 5.26 3.64
CA ARG A 74 -15.24 6.31 2.64
C ARG A 74 -14.13 5.88 1.69
N ASP A 75 -14.43 5.73 0.40
CA ASP A 75 -13.48 5.23 -0.61
C ASP A 75 -12.11 5.94 -0.54
N GLY A 76 -12.10 7.25 -0.32
CA GLY A 76 -10.87 8.03 -0.16
C GLY A 76 -10.01 7.66 1.06
N VAL A 77 -10.61 7.15 2.14
CA VAL A 77 -9.87 6.74 3.35
C VAL A 77 -9.13 5.43 3.12
N MET A 78 -9.77 4.48 2.42
CA MET A 78 -9.13 3.20 2.07
C MET A 78 -8.02 3.42 1.04
N ALA A 79 -8.29 4.23 0.02
CA ALA A 79 -7.31 4.69 -0.96
C ALA A 79 -6.04 5.23 -0.29
N ASP A 80 -6.19 6.21 0.59
CA ASP A 80 -5.07 6.88 1.24
C ASP A 80 -4.26 5.92 2.13
N ALA A 81 -4.93 5.04 2.86
CA ALA A 81 -4.26 4.05 3.71
C ALA A 81 -3.46 3.03 2.89
N PHE A 82 -4.02 2.56 1.78
CA PHE A 82 -3.38 1.61 0.88
C PHE A 82 -2.18 2.23 0.17
N MET A 83 -2.35 3.43 -0.38
CA MET A 83 -1.25 4.16 -1.01
C MET A 83 -0.13 4.47 -0.02
N ARG A 84 -0.48 4.85 1.22
CA ARG A 84 0.50 5.05 2.30
C ARG A 84 1.22 3.77 2.69
N TYR A 85 0.52 2.63 2.73
CA TYR A 85 1.18 1.35 2.99
C TYR A 85 2.20 1.04 1.90
N VAL A 86 1.78 1.11 0.64
CA VAL A 86 2.66 0.81 -0.51
C VAL A 86 3.87 1.75 -0.52
N SER A 87 3.66 3.06 -0.39
CA SER A 87 4.77 4.03 -0.41
C SER A 87 5.81 3.78 0.68
N ASN A 88 5.35 3.32 1.85
CA ASN A 88 6.19 3.20 3.03
C ASN A 88 6.82 1.82 3.23
N TYR A 89 6.16 0.75 2.78
CA TYR A 89 6.55 -0.63 3.12
C TYR A 89 6.85 -1.47 1.88
N GLU A 90 6.13 -1.24 0.77
CA GLU A 90 6.23 -2.05 -0.44
C GLU A 90 6.32 -1.15 -1.68
N PRO A 91 7.29 -0.22 -1.79
CA PRO A 91 7.34 0.74 -2.88
C PRO A 91 7.56 0.07 -4.24
N GLY A 92 8.10 -1.16 -4.25
CA GLY A 92 8.25 -2.01 -5.42
C GLY A 92 6.96 -2.71 -5.89
N ALA A 93 5.84 -2.50 -5.22
CA ALA A 93 4.55 -3.07 -5.58
C ALA A 93 3.55 -1.95 -5.86
N PRO A 94 3.69 -1.22 -6.98
CA PRO A 94 2.70 -0.21 -7.33
C PRO A 94 1.34 -0.89 -7.42
N ILE A 95 0.30 -0.16 -7.02
CA ILE A 95 -1.08 -0.66 -7.04
C ILE A 95 -2.01 0.28 -7.79
N ASN A 96 -3.06 -0.28 -8.34
CA ASN A 96 -4.29 0.43 -8.64
C ASN A 96 -5.38 -0.20 -7.77
N PHE A 97 -6.27 0.61 -7.20
CA PHE A 97 -7.36 0.12 -6.37
C PHE A 97 -8.68 0.63 -6.93
N SER A 98 -9.74 -0.16 -6.76
CA SER A 98 -11.09 0.25 -7.08
C SER A 98 -12.08 -0.44 -6.14
N GLY A 99 -13.04 0.33 -5.63
CA GLY A 99 -14.17 -0.19 -4.87
C GLY A 99 -15.41 -0.29 -5.77
N TYR A 100 -16.10 -1.43 -5.72
CA TYR A 100 -17.43 -1.62 -6.28
C TYR A 100 -18.36 -2.23 -5.22
N TYR A 101 -19.67 -2.14 -5.45
CA TYR A 101 -20.72 -2.68 -4.57
C TYR A 101 -20.54 -4.18 -4.21
N THR A 102 -19.75 -4.93 -4.97
CA THR A 102 -19.51 -6.37 -4.82
C THR A 102 -18.18 -6.73 -4.17
N GLY A 103 -17.31 -5.74 -3.87
CA GLY A 103 -16.01 -5.95 -3.25
C GLY A 103 -14.97 -4.89 -3.65
N VAL A 104 -13.82 -4.92 -2.97
CA VAL A 104 -12.69 -4.04 -3.30
C VAL A 104 -11.66 -4.84 -4.07
N PHE A 105 -11.18 -4.28 -5.18
CA PHE A 105 -10.18 -4.92 -6.03
C PHE A 105 -8.88 -4.14 -5.97
N ILE A 106 -7.78 -4.86 -5.75
CA ILE A 106 -6.42 -4.33 -5.81
C ILE A 106 -5.72 -5.00 -6.98
N GLN A 107 -5.21 -4.19 -7.89
CA GLN A 107 -4.39 -4.63 -9.00
C GLN A 107 -2.94 -4.24 -8.73
N PHE A 108 -2.04 -5.22 -8.80
CA PHE A 108 -0.60 -5.01 -8.64
C PHE A 108 0.09 -4.84 -9.99
N PHE A 109 0.98 -3.85 -10.10
CA PHE A 109 1.76 -3.59 -11.32
C PHE A 109 3.05 -4.41 -11.37
N ASP A 110 3.64 -4.68 -10.21
CA ASP A 110 4.79 -5.54 -10.02
C ASP A 110 4.57 -6.38 -8.76
N GLN A 111 5.43 -7.37 -8.50
CA GLN A 111 5.31 -8.28 -7.35
C GLN A 111 4.05 -9.17 -7.39
N CYS A 112 3.52 -9.48 -8.57
CA CYS A 112 2.34 -10.36 -8.71
C CYS A 112 2.45 -11.71 -7.97
N PRO A 113 3.63 -12.37 -7.86
CA PRO A 113 3.79 -13.57 -7.03
C PRO A 113 3.52 -13.33 -5.53
N ARG A 114 3.79 -12.11 -5.03
CA ARG A 114 3.60 -11.70 -3.63
C ARG A 114 2.29 -10.91 -3.40
N ARG A 115 1.45 -10.73 -4.42
CA ARG A 115 0.25 -9.86 -4.36
C ARG A 115 -0.67 -10.12 -3.16
N PHE A 116 -0.90 -11.38 -2.79
CA PHE A 116 -1.77 -11.73 -1.67
C PHE A 116 -1.11 -11.43 -0.32
N GLU A 117 0.20 -11.66 -0.19
CA GLU A 117 0.98 -11.29 1.00
C GLU A 117 0.92 -9.77 1.22
N ILE A 118 1.15 -9.01 0.16
CA ILE A 118 1.14 -7.54 0.21
C ILE A 118 -0.27 -7.03 0.51
N ALA A 119 -1.30 -7.58 -0.13
CA ALA A 119 -2.70 -7.23 0.15
C ALA A 119 -3.10 -7.51 1.60
N LYS A 120 -2.61 -8.61 2.21
CA LYS A 120 -2.83 -8.89 3.64
C LYS A 120 -2.16 -7.84 4.53
N GLY A 121 -0.95 -7.43 4.17
CA GLY A 121 -0.25 -6.35 4.85
C GLY A 121 -1.02 -5.02 4.78
N MET A 122 -1.56 -4.69 3.62
CA MET A 122 -2.41 -3.52 3.40
C MET A 122 -3.70 -3.57 4.22
N ALA A 123 -4.40 -4.71 4.19
CA ALA A 123 -5.62 -4.94 4.97
C ALA A 123 -5.36 -4.74 6.47
N ALA A 124 -4.35 -5.43 7.01
CA ALA A 124 -3.97 -5.31 8.42
C ALA A 124 -3.53 -3.88 8.78
N TYR A 125 -2.87 -3.16 7.87
CA TYR A 125 -2.51 -1.75 8.07
C TYR A 125 -3.75 -0.85 8.15
N PHE A 126 -4.72 -1.05 7.25
CA PHE A 126 -5.97 -0.30 7.25
C PHE A 126 -6.77 -0.52 8.53
N GLU A 127 -6.95 -1.77 8.96
CA GLU A 127 -7.68 -2.12 10.19
C GLU A 127 -7.03 -1.48 11.43
N ARG A 128 -5.70 -1.59 11.57
CA ARG A 128 -4.98 -0.95 12.69
C ARG A 128 -5.15 0.56 12.73
N ARG A 129 -5.29 1.21 11.57
CA ARG A 129 -5.39 2.67 11.47
C ARG A 129 -6.81 3.18 11.71
N ASN A 130 -7.82 2.43 11.28
CA ASN A 130 -9.21 2.88 11.29
C ASN A 130 -10.06 2.26 12.41
N GLY A 131 -9.50 1.31 13.17
CA GLY A 131 -10.16 0.72 14.33
C GLY A 131 -11.02 -0.50 13.96
N ALA A 132 -11.75 -0.99 14.96
CA ALA A 132 -12.40 -2.30 14.92
C ALA A 132 -13.68 -2.39 14.06
N GLY A 133 -14.10 -1.32 13.39
CA GLY A 133 -15.41 -1.29 12.70
C GLY A 133 -15.40 -1.77 11.25
N VAL A 134 -14.23 -2.10 10.70
CA VAL A 134 -14.08 -2.59 9.33
C VAL A 134 -13.07 -3.70 9.31
N HIS A 135 -13.45 -4.84 8.72
CA HIS A 135 -12.61 -6.01 8.55
C HIS A 135 -12.43 -6.32 7.06
N LEU A 136 -11.18 -6.55 6.66
CA LEU A 136 -10.81 -6.79 5.28
C LEU A 136 -10.23 -8.20 5.14
N THR A 137 -10.91 -9.05 4.38
CA THR A 137 -10.45 -10.41 4.09
C THR A 137 -9.89 -10.48 2.68
N VAL A 138 -8.65 -10.96 2.55
CA VAL A 138 -8.03 -11.19 1.25
C VAL A 138 -8.51 -12.50 0.66
N VAL A 139 -9.10 -12.46 -0.52
CA VAL A 139 -9.55 -13.67 -1.22
C VAL A 139 -8.40 -14.24 -2.06
N GLU A 140 -7.86 -15.38 -1.63
CA GLU A 140 -6.68 -16.03 -2.24
C GLU A 140 -6.99 -16.92 -3.46
N LYS A 141 -8.02 -16.57 -4.23
CA LYS A 141 -8.37 -17.27 -5.47
C LYS A 141 -7.89 -16.48 -6.68
N ARG A 142 -7.56 -17.15 -7.79
CA ARG A 142 -7.34 -16.47 -9.07
C ARG A 142 -8.65 -15.79 -9.47
N VAL A 143 -8.60 -14.50 -9.78
CA VAL A 143 -9.76 -13.72 -10.18
C VAL A 143 -9.74 -13.59 -11.69
N GLU A 144 -10.74 -14.17 -12.35
CA GLU A 144 -10.97 -13.91 -13.77
C GLU A 144 -11.55 -12.49 -13.94
N PRO A 145 -11.00 -11.66 -14.83
CA PRO A 145 -11.53 -10.32 -15.04
C PRO A 145 -12.98 -10.36 -15.54
N GLY A 146 -13.91 -9.85 -14.72
CA GLY A 146 -15.30 -9.61 -15.09
C GLY A 146 -15.52 -8.19 -15.65
N PRO A 147 -16.70 -7.89 -16.21
CA PRO A 147 -17.09 -6.59 -16.76
C PRO A 147 -16.60 -5.37 -15.97
N ASP A 148 -16.91 -5.37 -14.67
CA ASP A 148 -16.63 -4.26 -13.77
C ASP A 148 -15.12 -4.05 -13.60
N THR A 149 -14.34 -5.14 -13.65
CA THR A 149 -12.89 -5.04 -13.69
C THR A 149 -12.42 -4.64 -15.08
N MET A 150 -12.95 -5.25 -16.15
CA MET A 150 -12.54 -5.03 -17.54
C MET A 150 -12.63 -3.57 -17.98
N ASP A 151 -13.63 -2.81 -17.51
CA ASP A 151 -13.80 -1.38 -17.81
C ASP A 151 -12.65 -0.49 -17.29
N MET A 152 -11.80 -1.00 -16.40
CA MET A 152 -10.59 -0.30 -15.93
C MET A 152 -9.40 -0.40 -16.92
N CYS A 153 -9.65 -0.77 -18.18
CA CYS A 153 -8.63 -0.89 -19.23
C CYS A 153 -8.17 0.50 -19.76
N GLY A 154 -7.19 1.10 -19.06
CA GLY A 154 -6.17 2.05 -19.58
C GLY A 154 -6.16 3.48 -19.02
N ALA A 155 -5.08 4.28 -19.01
CA ALA A 155 -3.73 4.04 -19.50
C ALA A 155 -2.75 3.84 -18.32
N ALA A 156 -2.26 2.67 -18.00
CA ALA A 156 -2.11 1.45 -18.76
C ALA A 156 -1.42 0.46 -17.78
N TRP A 157 -0.49 -0.43 -18.11
CA TRP A 157 0.52 -0.22 -19.13
C TRP A 157 0.81 -1.58 -19.75
N LEU A 158 0.29 -1.96 -20.92
CA LEU A 158 -0.02 -1.17 -22.10
C LEU A 158 -1.36 -1.67 -22.67
N ASP A 159 -2.44 -1.10 -22.15
CA ASP A 159 -3.76 -1.00 -22.78
C ASP A 159 -4.15 -2.20 -23.63
N CYS A 160 -4.47 -3.28 -22.92
CA CYS A 160 -5.39 -4.32 -23.34
C CYS A 160 -5.29 -4.72 -24.83
N GLY A 161 -4.31 -5.57 -25.15
CA GLY A 161 -4.26 -6.37 -26.38
C GLY A 161 -3.76 -7.80 -26.11
N PRO A 162 -4.11 -8.80 -26.94
CA PRO A 162 -3.57 -8.77 -28.30
C PRO A 162 -4.51 -8.17 -29.35
N ASP A 163 -5.83 -8.36 -29.25
CA ASP A 163 -6.84 -7.74 -30.12
C ASP A 163 -8.21 -7.68 -29.40
N ARG A 164 -8.65 -6.48 -28.97
CA ARG A 164 -10.05 -6.13 -28.59
C ARG A 164 -10.62 -6.77 -27.32
N VAL A 165 -10.97 -5.92 -26.37
CA VAL A 165 -12.10 -6.16 -25.45
C VAL A 165 -13.31 -6.57 -26.30
N ARG A 166 -13.79 -7.81 -26.18
CA ARG A 166 -15.07 -8.19 -26.81
C ARG A 166 -16.20 -7.61 -25.95
N PRO A 167 -17.17 -6.90 -26.55
CA PRO A 167 -18.28 -6.35 -25.80
C PRO A 167 -19.10 -7.48 -25.19
N LEU A 168 -19.58 -7.23 -23.97
CA LEU A 168 -20.54 -8.09 -23.32
C LEU A 168 -21.80 -8.21 -24.17
N ALA A 169 -22.08 -9.43 -24.61
CA ALA A 169 -23.41 -9.81 -25.04
C ALA A 169 -24.22 -10.17 -23.79
N ARG A 170 -25.44 -9.61 -23.75
CA ARG A 170 -26.43 -9.62 -22.66
C ARG A 170 -26.70 -10.99 -22.05
#